data_AF-A0A7C7ZP99-F1
#
_entry.id   AF-A0A7C7ZP99-F1
#
_cell.length_a   1.000
_cell.length_b   1.000
_cell.length_c   1.000
_cell.angle_alpha   90.00
_cell.angle_beta   90.00
_cell.angle_gamma   90.00
#
_symmetry.space_group_name_H-M   'P 1'
#
loop_
_entity.id
_entity.type
_entity.pdbx_description
1 polymer ?
#
loop_
_entity_poly.entity_id
_entity_poly.type
_entity_poly.pdbx_seq_one_letter_code
_entity_poly.pdbx_strand_id
1 'polypeptide(L)'
;ADLHDDAPVEDRINHLIEIGRIQVERYKGSDAWEKSFSAFDLAQKNELWNLAVEACDVMFLSEGPEALKALGHALWLGVTFPIDAEITVAMLQHLVEESPKEADTRAIAAATAHYITSIRCGKDDDLTFFASQMIASVADDHSHVSDQSTFDLWRKTLQLDKPEVFLKKLSGAIDQLVGDKWWIDRDKIRAKLDAEGKH
;
A
#
# COMPACT_ATOMS: atom_id res chain seq x y z
N ALA A 1 -5.41 19.48 -22.42
CA ALA A 1 -5.66 20.61 -21.53
C ALA A 1 -4.32 20.98 -20.95
N ASP A 2 -3.79 22.13 -21.38
CA ASP A 2 -2.47 22.61 -20.96
C ASP A 2 -2.55 23.02 -19.49
N LEU A 3 -1.65 22.45 -18.68
CA LEU A 3 -1.50 22.80 -17.27
C LEU A 3 -1.00 24.24 -17.19
N HIS A 4 -1.78 25.14 -16.58
CA HIS A 4 -1.26 26.44 -16.17
C HIS A 4 -0.22 26.18 -15.08
N ASP A 5 1.05 26.48 -15.35
CA ASP A 5 2.19 26.18 -14.45
C ASP A 5 2.11 26.92 -13.09
N ASP A 6 1.15 27.82 -12.92
CA ASP A 6 0.93 28.63 -11.71
C ASP A 6 0.00 27.95 -10.67
N ALA A 7 -0.61 26.81 -10.98
CA ALA A 7 -1.47 26.10 -10.03
C ALA A 7 -0.65 25.48 -8.88
N PRO A 8 -1.20 25.41 -7.65
CA PRO A 8 -0.58 24.69 -6.53
C PRO A 8 -0.16 23.28 -6.93
N VAL A 9 1.01 22.84 -6.45
CA VAL A 9 1.59 21.55 -6.84
C VAL A 9 0.64 20.37 -6.54
N GLU A 10 -0.09 20.46 -5.43
CA GLU A 10 -1.08 19.47 -5.02
C GLU A 10 -2.22 19.34 -6.04
N ASP A 11 -2.79 20.46 -6.48
CA ASP A 11 -3.87 20.49 -7.49
C ASP A 11 -3.40 19.87 -8.81
N ARG A 12 -2.16 20.14 -9.21
CA ARG A 12 -1.57 19.56 -10.42
C ARG A 12 -1.42 18.04 -10.31
N ILE A 13 -0.94 17.56 -9.16
CA ILE A 13 -0.80 16.12 -8.90
C ILE A 13 -2.18 15.44 -8.92
N ASN A 14 -3.16 16.00 -8.21
CA ASN A 14 -4.54 15.51 -8.20
C ASN A 14 -5.12 15.41 -9.61
N HIS A 15 -4.91 16.44 -10.45
CA HIS A 15 -5.35 16.42 -11.84
C HIS A 15 -4.69 15.30 -12.65
N LEU A 16 -3.39 15.06 -12.46
CA LEU A 16 -2.68 13.99 -13.15
C LEU A 16 -3.17 12.60 -12.72
N ILE A 17 -3.41 12.39 -11.41
CA ILE A 17 -3.97 11.15 -10.87
C ILE A 17 -5.36 10.90 -11.45
N GLU A 18 -6.22 11.92 -11.47
CA GLU A 18 -7.58 11.79 -12.00
C GLU A 18 -7.59 11.47 -13.50
N ILE A 19 -6.73 12.13 -14.28
CA ILE A 19 -6.55 11.78 -15.70
C ILE A 19 -6.11 10.32 -15.84
N GLY A 20 -5.16 9.88 -15.01
CA GLY A 20 -4.68 8.50 -14.99
C GLY A 20 -5.78 7.50 -14.68
N ARG A 21 -6.62 7.74 -13.66
CA ARG A 21 -7.78 6.91 -13.31
C ARG A 21 -8.76 6.76 -14.48
N ILE A 22 -9.14 7.88 -15.08
CA ILE A 22 -10.02 7.89 -16.27
C ILE A 22 -9.38 7.11 -17.43
N GLN A 23 -8.06 7.14 -17.58
CA GLN A 23 -7.35 6.39 -18.61
C GLN A 23 -7.32 4.88 -18.33
N VAL A 24 -7.16 4.46 -17.07
CA VAL A 24 -7.28 3.05 -16.66
C VAL A 24 -8.67 2.52 -17.02
N GLU A 25 -9.73 3.23 -16.63
CA GLU A 25 -11.13 2.84 -16.92
C GLU A 25 -11.41 2.72 -18.43
N ARG A 26 -10.66 3.47 -19.24
CA ARG A 26 -10.78 3.47 -20.70
C ARG A 26 -9.83 2.48 -21.38
N TYR A 27 -9.19 1.59 -20.63
CA TYR A 27 -8.21 0.61 -21.11
C TYR A 27 -7.01 1.24 -21.84
N LYS A 28 -6.57 2.41 -21.36
CA LYS A 28 -5.40 3.15 -21.88
C LYS A 28 -4.23 3.05 -20.90
N GLY A 29 -3.79 1.81 -20.62
CA GLY A 29 -2.76 1.53 -19.61
C GLY A 29 -1.46 2.32 -19.80
N SER A 30 -0.94 2.41 -21.03
CA SER A 30 0.29 3.17 -21.28
C SER A 30 0.16 4.67 -20.98
N ASP A 31 -0.97 5.29 -21.37
CA ASP A 31 -1.20 6.72 -21.10
C ASP A 31 -1.37 6.94 -19.59
N ALA A 32 -2.13 6.06 -18.92
CA ALA A 32 -2.35 6.11 -17.48
C ALA A 32 -1.03 5.98 -16.71
N TRP A 33 -0.18 5.04 -17.11
CA TRP A 33 1.15 4.85 -16.55
C TRP A 33 1.97 6.13 -16.61
N GLU A 34 2.10 6.75 -17.78
CA GLU A 34 2.92 7.96 -17.96
C GLU A 34 2.41 9.15 -17.12
N LYS A 35 1.09 9.32 -17.04
CA LYS A 35 0.47 10.38 -16.24
C LYS A 35 0.69 10.16 -14.75
N SER A 36 0.46 8.95 -14.28
CA SER A 36 0.60 8.62 -12.86
C SER A 36 2.06 8.57 -12.42
N PHE A 37 2.99 8.16 -13.29
CA PHE A 37 4.42 8.28 -12.99
C PHE A 37 4.85 9.74 -12.84
N SER A 38 4.33 10.63 -13.68
CA SER A 38 4.56 12.08 -13.56
C SER A 38 3.99 12.64 -12.26
N ALA A 39 2.79 12.19 -11.86
CA ALA A 39 2.17 12.56 -10.59
C ALA A 39 3.01 12.09 -9.40
N PHE A 40 3.47 10.83 -9.44
CA PHE A 40 4.33 10.24 -8.42
C PHE A 40 5.64 11.02 -8.27
N ASP A 41 6.33 11.33 -9.37
CA ASP A 41 7.59 12.07 -9.34
C ASP A 41 7.44 13.46 -8.70
N LEU A 42 6.35 14.17 -9.01
CA LEU A 42 6.02 15.44 -8.36
C LEU A 42 5.69 15.26 -6.88
N ALA A 43 4.89 14.26 -6.53
CA ALA A 43 4.47 14.00 -5.16
C ALA A 43 5.67 13.65 -4.25
N GLN A 44 6.58 12.78 -4.68
CA GLN A 44 7.76 12.41 -3.88
C GLN A 44 8.70 13.60 -3.65
N LYS A 45 8.86 14.50 -4.64
CA LYS A 45 9.73 15.68 -4.53
C LYS A 45 9.21 16.70 -3.52
N ASN A 46 7.89 16.73 -3.33
CA ASN A 46 7.21 17.63 -2.40
C ASN A 46 6.80 16.90 -1.10
N GLU A 47 7.21 15.64 -0.94
CA GLU A 47 6.88 14.78 0.22
C GLU A 47 5.37 14.66 0.48
N LEU A 48 4.56 14.72 -0.59
CA LEU A 48 3.10 14.54 -0.55
C LEU A 48 2.78 13.04 -0.60
N TRP A 49 3.08 12.32 0.49
CA TRP A 49 3.08 10.85 0.51
C TRP A 49 1.73 10.22 0.22
N ASN A 50 0.62 10.84 0.61
CA ASN A 50 -0.71 10.34 0.29
C ASN A 50 -0.92 10.27 -1.24
N LEU A 51 -0.62 11.38 -1.92
CA LEU A 51 -0.72 11.47 -3.36
C LEU A 51 0.32 10.62 -4.09
N ALA A 52 1.50 10.42 -3.49
CA ALA A 52 2.50 9.50 -4.04
C ALA A 52 1.97 8.04 -4.05
N VAL A 53 1.24 7.63 -3.00
CA VAL A 53 0.62 6.30 -2.94
C VAL A 53 -0.52 6.19 -3.93
N GLU A 54 -1.41 7.17 -4.02
CA GLU A 54 -2.49 7.17 -5.02
C GLU A 54 -1.97 7.13 -6.46
N ALA A 55 -0.88 7.86 -6.75
CA ALA A 55 -0.24 7.79 -8.06
C ALA A 55 0.35 6.38 -8.34
N CYS A 56 0.93 5.73 -7.33
CA CYS A 56 1.41 4.35 -7.46
C CYS A 56 0.29 3.34 -7.66
N ASP A 57 -0.85 3.55 -7.02
CA ASP A 57 -2.05 2.72 -7.21
C ASP A 57 -2.52 2.79 -8.67
N VAL A 58 -2.68 3.99 -9.23
CA VAL A 58 -3.07 4.13 -10.64
C VAL A 58 -2.03 3.51 -11.58
N MET A 59 -0.73 3.62 -11.27
CA MET A 59 0.33 2.92 -12.01
C MET A 59 0.17 1.40 -11.95
N PHE A 60 -0.15 0.84 -10.78
CA PHE A 60 -0.42 -0.59 -10.61
C PHE A 60 -1.65 -1.02 -11.43
N LEU A 61 -2.78 -0.32 -11.28
CA LEU A 61 -4.04 -0.60 -11.97
C LEU A 61 -3.97 -0.41 -13.49
N SER A 62 -3.01 0.38 -13.98
CA SER A 62 -2.78 0.54 -15.42
C SER A 62 -2.20 -0.70 -16.11
N GLU A 63 -1.79 -1.71 -15.34
CA GLU A 63 -1.02 -2.88 -15.80
C GLU A 63 0.23 -2.46 -16.60
N GLY A 64 0.77 -1.29 -16.31
CA GLY A 64 1.91 -0.69 -16.98
C GLY A 64 3.23 -1.41 -16.69
N PRO A 65 4.33 -0.96 -17.32
CA PRO A 65 5.66 -1.54 -17.09
C PRO A 65 6.03 -1.41 -15.61
N GLU A 66 6.54 -2.45 -14.95
CA GLU A 66 6.86 -2.40 -13.52
C GLU A 66 5.63 -2.13 -12.59
N ALA A 67 4.40 -2.49 -12.97
CA ALA A 67 3.20 -2.33 -12.11
C ALA A 67 3.37 -2.89 -10.68
N LEU A 68 3.93 -4.10 -10.52
CA LEU A 68 4.20 -4.68 -9.19
C LEU A 68 5.21 -3.86 -8.37
N LYS A 69 6.13 -3.18 -9.05
CA LYS A 69 7.07 -2.27 -8.40
C LYS A 69 6.37 -1.01 -7.91
N ALA A 70 5.39 -0.50 -8.67
CA ALA A 70 4.53 0.59 -8.21
C ALA A 70 3.78 0.19 -6.94
N LEU A 71 3.17 -1.01 -6.93
CA LEU A 71 2.53 -1.55 -5.72
C LEU A 71 3.52 -1.66 -4.54
N GLY A 72 4.74 -2.13 -4.77
CA GLY A 72 5.78 -2.17 -3.74
C GLY A 72 6.13 -0.80 -3.14
N HIS A 73 6.17 0.25 -3.96
CA HIS A 73 6.35 1.63 -3.47
C HIS A 73 5.12 2.13 -2.69
N ALA A 74 3.92 1.88 -3.21
CA ALA A 74 2.66 2.23 -2.59
C ALA A 74 2.54 1.63 -1.19
N LEU A 75 2.82 0.32 -1.07
CA LEU A 75 2.87 -0.41 0.19
C LEU A 75 3.89 0.22 1.13
N TRP A 76 5.15 0.37 0.71
CA TRP A 76 6.20 0.89 1.58
C TRP A 76 5.86 2.26 2.15
N LEU A 77 5.39 3.19 1.31
CA LEU A 77 4.97 4.53 1.71
C LEU A 77 3.74 4.48 2.63
N GLY A 78 2.74 3.67 2.29
CA GLY A 78 1.50 3.55 3.07
C GLY A 78 1.72 3.02 4.49
N VAL A 79 2.66 2.08 4.67
CA VAL A 79 2.99 1.58 6.02
C VAL A 79 3.93 2.54 6.77
N THR A 80 4.83 3.22 6.05
CA THR A 80 5.87 4.09 6.65
C THR A 80 5.29 5.41 7.18
N PHE A 81 4.36 6.02 6.45
CA PHE A 81 3.81 7.33 6.80
C PHE A 81 2.37 7.23 7.30
N PRO A 82 1.93 8.11 8.21
CA PRO A 82 0.55 8.17 8.70
C PRO A 82 -0.38 8.82 7.65
N ILE A 83 -0.41 8.27 6.44
CA ILE A 83 -1.38 8.65 5.41
C ILE A 83 -2.76 8.06 5.71
N ASP A 84 -3.74 8.39 4.86
CA ASP A 84 -5.08 7.82 4.95
C ASP A 84 -5.02 6.29 5.07
N ALA A 85 -5.69 5.76 6.09
CA ALA A 85 -5.73 4.34 6.35
C ALA A 85 -6.47 3.59 5.24
N GLU A 86 -7.48 4.20 4.61
CA GLU A 86 -8.26 3.58 3.53
C GLU A 86 -7.36 3.29 2.31
N ILE A 87 -6.54 4.27 1.93
CA ILE A 87 -5.55 4.14 0.85
C ILE A 87 -4.52 3.05 1.22
N THR A 88 -4.05 3.02 2.46
CA THR A 88 -3.09 2.00 2.91
C THR A 88 -3.70 0.59 2.86
N VAL A 89 -4.97 0.44 3.28
CA VAL A 89 -5.70 -0.83 3.26
C VAL A 89 -5.93 -1.30 1.82
N ALA A 90 -6.27 -0.39 0.90
CA ALA A 90 -6.42 -0.71 -0.52
C ALA A 90 -5.14 -1.35 -1.09
N MET A 91 -3.96 -0.81 -0.75
CA MET A 91 -2.68 -1.35 -1.24
C MET A 91 -2.40 -2.74 -0.66
N LEU A 92 -2.72 -2.95 0.62
CA LEU A 92 -2.57 -4.25 1.27
C LEU A 92 -3.57 -5.28 0.71
N GLN A 93 -4.76 -4.83 0.32
CA GLN A 93 -5.74 -5.66 -0.36
C GLN A 93 -5.22 -6.11 -1.73
N HIS A 94 -4.63 -5.21 -2.54
CA HIS A 94 -3.97 -5.61 -3.79
C HIS A 94 -2.88 -6.65 -3.56
N LEU A 95 -2.07 -6.50 -2.50
CA LEU A 95 -1.07 -7.52 -2.17
C LEU A 95 -1.70 -8.88 -1.82
N VAL A 96 -2.84 -8.89 -1.12
CA VAL A 96 -3.60 -10.13 -0.89
C VAL A 96 -4.04 -10.73 -2.22
N GLU A 97 -4.65 -9.94 -3.10
CA GLU A 97 -5.22 -10.37 -4.38
C GLU A 97 -4.16 -10.89 -5.36
N GLU A 98 -3.00 -10.23 -5.45
CA GLU A 98 -1.87 -10.60 -6.32
C GLU A 98 -1.09 -11.81 -5.81
N SER A 99 -1.25 -12.18 -4.54
CA SER A 99 -0.51 -13.30 -3.94
C SER A 99 -1.25 -14.64 -4.11
N PRO A 100 -0.54 -15.76 -4.33
CA PRO A 100 -1.14 -17.10 -4.35
C PRO A 100 -1.93 -17.39 -3.07
N LYS A 101 -3.07 -18.09 -3.17
CA LYS A 101 -4.00 -18.32 -2.04
C LYS A 101 -3.35 -18.89 -0.77
N GLU A 102 -2.43 -19.83 -0.95
CA GLU A 102 -1.71 -20.53 0.13
C GLU A 102 -0.45 -19.79 0.60
N ALA A 103 -0.19 -18.57 0.12
CA ALA A 103 1.02 -17.84 0.47
C ALA A 103 0.85 -17.09 1.79
N ASP A 104 1.82 -17.26 2.70
CA ASP A 104 1.94 -16.50 3.96
C ASP A 104 1.84 -14.98 3.73
N THR A 105 2.29 -14.48 2.57
CA THR A 105 2.21 -13.05 2.19
C THR A 105 0.79 -12.49 2.28
N ARG A 106 -0.24 -13.27 1.92
CA ARG A 106 -1.65 -12.85 2.07
C ARG A 106 -2.01 -12.63 3.53
N ALA A 107 -1.64 -13.58 4.38
CA ALA A 107 -1.91 -13.53 5.81
C ALA A 107 -1.18 -12.34 6.46
N ILE A 108 0.06 -12.09 6.06
CA ILE A 108 0.88 -10.95 6.51
C ILE A 108 0.25 -9.61 6.06
N ALA A 109 -0.19 -9.51 4.81
CA ALA A 109 -0.79 -8.29 4.28
C ALA A 109 -2.12 -7.97 4.98
N ALA A 110 -3.00 -8.96 5.15
CA ALA A 110 -4.26 -8.80 5.86
C ALA A 110 -4.05 -8.46 7.36
N ALA A 111 -3.11 -9.12 8.03
CA ALA A 111 -2.75 -8.78 9.41
C ALA A 111 -2.19 -7.36 9.55
N THR A 112 -1.41 -6.91 8.56
CA THR A 112 -0.91 -5.54 8.53
C THR A 112 -2.04 -4.54 8.36
N ALA A 113 -3.03 -4.82 7.51
CA ALA A 113 -4.18 -3.94 7.31
C ALA A 113 -4.95 -3.76 8.62
N HIS A 114 -5.26 -4.87 9.29
CA HIS A 114 -5.93 -4.85 10.59
C HIS A 114 -5.10 -4.12 11.65
N TYR A 115 -3.78 -4.31 11.66
CA TYR A 115 -2.90 -3.58 12.57
C TYR A 115 -2.93 -2.06 12.32
N ILE A 116 -2.78 -1.64 11.07
CA ILE A 116 -2.77 -0.22 10.68
C ILE A 116 -4.10 0.47 11.05
N THR A 117 -5.23 -0.13 10.72
CA THR A 117 -6.55 0.45 11.04
C THR A 117 -6.78 0.50 12.54
N SER A 118 -6.33 -0.52 13.29
CA SER A 118 -6.45 -0.52 14.76
C SER A 118 -5.70 0.62 15.44
N ILE A 119 -4.58 1.09 14.86
CA ILE A 119 -3.77 2.18 15.42
C ILE A 119 -4.10 3.55 14.83
N ARG A 120 -4.58 3.63 13.58
CA ARG A 120 -4.89 4.91 12.90
C ARG A 120 -6.35 5.33 13.07
N CYS A 121 -7.27 4.37 13.08
CA CYS A 121 -8.72 4.63 13.14
C CYS A 121 -9.29 4.28 14.51
N GLY A 122 -8.86 3.15 15.08
CA GLY A 122 -9.34 2.62 16.36
C GLY A 122 -10.14 1.33 16.19
N LYS A 123 -10.45 0.67 17.31
CA LYS A 123 -11.02 -0.69 17.31
C LYS A 123 -12.47 -0.77 16.82
N ASP A 124 -13.26 0.26 17.09
CA ASP A 124 -14.69 0.30 16.79
C ASP A 124 -15.00 0.96 15.44
N ASP A 125 -13.98 1.19 14.62
CA ASP A 125 -14.09 1.84 13.30
C ASP A 125 -14.49 0.83 12.20
N ASP A 126 -15.29 1.29 11.24
CA ASP A 126 -15.79 0.47 10.13
C ASP A 126 -14.64 -0.09 9.26
N LEU A 127 -13.57 0.66 9.05
CA LEU A 127 -12.40 0.20 8.29
C LEU A 127 -11.61 -0.87 9.07
N THR A 128 -11.57 -0.77 10.40
CA THR A 128 -11.01 -1.82 11.26
C THR A 128 -11.84 -3.10 11.23
N PHE A 129 -13.18 -2.96 11.21
CA PHE A 129 -14.06 -4.10 11.01
C PHE A 129 -13.87 -4.75 9.64
N PHE A 130 -13.77 -3.95 8.57
CA PHE A 130 -13.47 -4.44 7.22
C PHE A 130 -12.15 -5.22 7.18
N ALA A 131 -11.07 -4.67 7.74
CA ALA A 131 -9.78 -5.34 7.82
C ALA A 131 -9.84 -6.64 8.65
N SER A 132 -10.71 -6.70 9.66
CA SER A 132 -10.99 -7.92 10.44
C SER A 132 -11.66 -9.00 9.58
N GLN A 133 -12.60 -8.62 8.71
CA GLN A 133 -13.22 -9.55 7.76
C GLN A 133 -12.20 -10.03 6.71
N MET A 134 -11.31 -9.15 6.24
CA MET A 134 -10.27 -9.51 5.30
C MET A 134 -9.32 -10.58 5.86
N ILE A 135 -8.81 -10.42 7.09
CA ILE A 135 -7.95 -11.46 7.70
C ILE A 135 -8.71 -12.77 7.97
N ALA A 136 -10.00 -12.72 8.31
CA ALA A 136 -10.82 -13.92 8.48
C ALA A 136 -10.99 -14.68 7.14
N SER A 137 -11.28 -13.97 6.05
CA SER A 137 -11.37 -14.56 4.71
C SER A 137 -10.05 -15.19 4.27
N VAL A 138 -8.93 -14.53 4.55
CA VAL A 138 -7.60 -15.07 4.22
C VAL A 138 -7.29 -16.32 5.05
N ALA A 139 -7.70 -16.37 6.32
CA ALA A 139 -7.48 -17.56 7.16
C ALA A 139 -8.24 -18.79 6.64
N ASP A 140 -9.47 -18.60 6.13
CA ASP A 140 -10.25 -19.67 5.49
C ASP A 140 -9.59 -20.14 4.19
N ASP A 141 -9.22 -19.20 3.30
CA ASP A 141 -8.55 -19.51 2.03
C ASP A 141 -7.21 -20.23 2.22
N HIS A 142 -6.40 -19.81 3.20
CA HIS A 142 -5.01 -20.27 3.40
C HIS A 142 -4.91 -21.56 4.24
N SER A 143 -5.89 -21.82 5.11
CA SER A 143 -5.77 -22.90 6.11
C SER A 143 -7.11 -23.52 6.53
N HIS A 144 -8.21 -23.21 5.84
CA HIS A 144 -9.55 -23.73 6.13
C HIS A 144 -9.97 -23.48 7.58
N VAL A 145 -9.65 -22.30 8.08
CA VAL A 145 -9.98 -21.87 9.45
C VAL A 145 -11.46 -21.54 9.54
N SER A 146 -12.21 -22.32 10.33
CA SER A 146 -13.67 -22.21 10.43
C SER A 146 -14.21 -21.70 11.78
N ASP A 147 -13.34 -21.51 12.78
CA ASP A 147 -13.76 -21.10 14.13
C ASP A 147 -12.70 -20.25 14.85
N GLN A 148 -13.10 -19.60 15.95
CA GLN A 148 -12.23 -18.68 16.70
C GLN A 148 -10.99 -19.38 17.28
N SER A 149 -11.10 -20.63 17.74
CA SER A 149 -9.99 -21.32 18.37
C SER A 149 -8.91 -21.70 17.35
N THR A 150 -9.34 -22.14 16.16
CA THR A 150 -8.44 -22.42 15.04
C THR A 150 -7.86 -21.13 14.46
N PHE A 151 -8.61 -20.04 14.44
CA PHE A 151 -8.10 -18.72 14.04
C PHE A 151 -7.01 -18.21 14.98
N ASP A 152 -7.21 -18.30 16.29
CA ASP A 152 -6.20 -17.88 17.27
C ASP A 152 -4.92 -18.71 17.17
N LEU A 153 -5.05 -20.02 16.90
CA LEU A 153 -3.91 -20.90 16.68
C LEU A 153 -3.18 -20.56 15.37
N TRP A 154 -3.92 -20.35 14.28
CA TRP A 154 -3.38 -19.96 12.98
C TRP A 154 -2.61 -18.64 13.08
N ARG A 155 -3.21 -17.64 13.73
CA ARG A 155 -2.60 -16.33 13.97
C ARG A 155 -1.28 -16.43 14.74
N LYS A 156 -1.24 -17.22 15.82
CA LYS A 156 -0.01 -17.45 16.61
C LYS A 156 1.05 -18.23 15.84
N THR A 157 0.64 -19.23 15.07
CA THR A 157 1.54 -20.08 14.28
C THR A 157 2.28 -19.26 13.23
N LEU A 158 1.56 -18.38 12.52
CA LEU A 158 2.14 -17.47 11.53
C LEU A 158 2.80 -16.22 12.16
N GLN A 159 2.66 -16.04 13.47
CA GLN A 159 3.18 -14.90 14.26
C GLN A 159 2.53 -13.56 13.86
N LEU A 160 1.25 -13.59 13.47
CA LEU A 160 0.43 -12.43 13.09
C LEU A 160 -0.12 -11.67 14.31
N ASP A 161 0.19 -12.13 15.51
CA ASP A 161 -0.03 -11.44 16.78
C ASP A 161 1.15 -10.55 17.21
N LYS A 162 2.24 -10.55 16.42
CA LYS A 162 3.50 -9.85 16.72
C LYS A 162 3.87 -8.86 15.61
N PRO A 163 3.49 -7.58 15.71
CA PRO A 163 3.78 -6.57 14.69
C PRO A 163 5.23 -6.51 14.26
N GLU A 164 6.17 -6.57 15.20
CA GLU A 164 7.61 -6.55 14.92
C GLU A 164 8.07 -7.72 14.05
N VAL A 165 7.35 -8.84 14.07
CA VAL A 165 7.65 -10.02 13.26
C VAL A 165 7.01 -9.91 11.89
N PHE A 166 5.69 -9.72 11.80
CA PHE A 166 5.01 -9.73 10.51
C PHE A 166 5.31 -8.48 9.67
N LEU A 167 5.58 -7.32 10.28
CA LEU A 167 6.02 -6.13 9.53
C LEU A 167 7.40 -6.32 8.90
N LYS A 168 8.30 -7.07 9.55
CA LYS A 168 9.59 -7.45 8.95
C LYS A 168 9.40 -8.40 7.76
N LYS A 169 8.48 -9.36 7.87
CA LYS A 169 8.13 -10.25 6.76
C LYS A 169 7.51 -9.46 5.59
N LEU A 170 6.61 -8.51 5.88
CA LEU A 170 6.04 -7.61 4.88
C LEU A 170 7.13 -6.80 4.17
N SER A 171 8.08 -6.23 4.92
CA SER A 171 9.21 -5.50 4.33
C SER A 171 9.98 -6.38 3.34
N GLY A 172 10.20 -7.66 3.64
CA GLY A 172 10.83 -8.60 2.72
C GLY A 172 10.01 -8.84 1.45
N ALA A 173 8.69 -8.99 1.57
CA ALA A 173 7.80 -9.11 0.41
C ALA A 173 7.80 -7.83 -0.46
N ILE A 174 7.79 -6.66 0.17
CA ILE A 174 7.91 -5.37 -0.50
C ILE A 174 9.25 -5.25 -1.24
N ASP A 175 10.36 -5.65 -0.61
CA ASP A 175 11.67 -5.64 -1.26
C ASP A 175 11.70 -6.55 -2.50
N GLN A 176 11.00 -7.69 -2.47
CA GLN A 176 10.86 -8.57 -3.64
C GLN A 176 10.02 -7.95 -4.77
N LEU A 177 8.92 -7.26 -4.43
CA LEU A 177 8.10 -6.55 -5.42
C LEU A 177 8.87 -5.44 -6.13
N VAL A 178 9.68 -4.69 -5.38
CA VAL A 178 10.43 -3.56 -5.95
C VAL A 178 11.73 -3.97 -6.64
N GLY A 179 12.37 -5.03 -6.15
CA GLY A 179 13.69 -5.45 -6.58
C GLY A 179 14.77 -4.42 -6.25
N ASP A 180 15.79 -4.34 -7.11
CA ASP A 180 17.03 -3.59 -6.81
C ASP A 180 16.94 -2.08 -7.05
N LYS A 181 15.89 -1.59 -7.73
CA LYS A 181 15.84 -0.22 -8.26
C LYS A 181 14.69 0.59 -7.67
N TRP A 182 14.82 0.98 -6.41
CA TRP A 182 13.87 1.89 -5.75
C TRP A 182 13.84 3.27 -6.44
N TRP A 183 12.63 3.82 -6.63
CA TRP A 183 12.42 5.17 -7.18
C TRP A 183 12.56 6.26 -6.10
N ILE A 184 12.30 5.91 -4.84
CA ILE A 184 12.50 6.77 -3.67
C ILE A 184 13.82 6.45 -2.96
N ASP A 185 14.42 7.47 -2.36
CA ASP A 185 15.59 7.31 -1.49
C ASP A 185 15.14 6.93 -0.06
N ARG A 186 14.98 5.63 0.17
CA ARG A 186 14.53 5.09 1.46
C ARG A 186 15.48 5.42 2.61
N ASP A 187 16.78 5.46 2.35
CA ASP A 187 17.76 5.71 3.39
C ASP A 187 17.73 7.17 3.83
N LYS A 188 17.58 8.10 2.88
CA LYS A 188 17.34 9.50 3.19
C LYS A 188 16.03 9.71 3.95
N ILE A 189 14.95 9.03 3.56
CA ILE A 189 13.66 9.11 4.27
C ILE A 189 13.80 8.58 5.71
N ARG A 190 14.40 7.41 5.90
CA ARG A 190 14.64 6.82 7.24
C ARG A 190 15.48 7.73 8.12
N ALA A 191 16.58 8.28 7.59
CA ALA A 191 17.43 9.20 8.33
C ALA A 191 16.67 10.46 8.78
N LYS A 192 15.74 10.96 7.96
CA LYS A 192 14.87 12.08 8.31
C LYS A 192 13.90 11.73 9.44
N LEU A 193 13.18 10.61 9.31
CA LEU A 193 12.23 10.14 10.32
C LEU A 193 12.92 9.87 11.68
N ASP A 194 14.12 9.28 11.65
CA ASP A 194 14.93 9.04 12.84
C ASP A 194 15.39 10.34 13.52
N ALA A 195 15.59 11.42 12.75
CA ALA A 195 15.92 12.73 13.30
C ALA A 195 14.68 13.40 13.92
N GLU A 196 13.52 13.29 13.26
CA GLU A 196 12.26 13.88 13.73
C GLU A 196 11.71 13.17 14.98
N GLY A 197 11.84 11.83 15.07
CA GLY A 197 11.38 11.04 16.21
C GLY A 197 12.28 11.08 17.46
N LYS A 198 13.41 11.79 17.41
CA LYS A 198 14.33 11.99 18.55
C LYS A 198 14.01 13.26 19.37
N HIS A 199 12.92 13.94 19.06
CA HIS A 199 12.43 15.14 19.75
C HIS A 199 11.11 14.87 20.46
#